data_AF-A0A822GQV0-F1
#
_entry.id   AF-A0A822GQV0-F1
#
_cell.length_a   1.000
_cell.length_b   1.000
_cell.length_c   1.000
_cell.angle_alpha   90.00
_cell.angle_beta   90.00
_cell.angle_gamma   90.00
#
_symmetry.space_group_name_H-M   'P 1'
#
loop_
_entity.id
_entity.type
_entity.pdbx_description
1 polymer ?
#
loop_
_entity_poly.entity_id
_entity_poly.type
_entity_poly.pdbx_seq_one_letter_code
_entity_poly.pdbx_strand_id
1 'polypeptide(L)'
;IVLQNARQGDIQNIIDIIDQYGWTKQWLMNIGDRKGKILDQAIQKRKPKTILELGTFLGYSSLRIISQLPDNVLFITIEADLQSVEIARIIFEYAGVTNR
;
A
#
# COMPACT_ATOMS: atom_id res chain seq x y z
N ILE A 1 8.07 -6.79 -10.83
CA ILE A 1 7.17 -7.88 -10.37
C ILE A 1 5.69 -7.48 -10.46
N VAL A 2 5.25 -6.42 -9.76
CA VAL A 2 3.84 -5.99 -9.73
C VAL A 2 3.27 -5.78 -11.13
N LEU A 3 3.86 -4.89 -11.93
CA LEU A 3 3.36 -4.55 -13.28
C LEU A 3 3.25 -5.75 -14.26
N GLN A 4 3.96 -6.85 -13.98
CA GLN A 4 3.98 -8.04 -14.83
C GLN A 4 3.05 -9.15 -14.35
N ASN A 5 2.69 -9.17 -13.06
CA ASN A 5 2.01 -10.31 -12.42
C ASN A 5 0.72 -9.96 -11.69
N ALA A 6 0.53 -8.68 -11.34
CA ALA A 6 -0.71 -8.19 -10.75
C ALA A 6 -1.66 -7.70 -11.84
N ARG A 7 -2.96 -7.65 -11.53
CA ARG A 7 -3.97 -7.02 -12.36
C ARG A 7 -4.03 -5.52 -12.05
N GLN A 8 -3.97 -4.69 -13.09
CA GLN A 8 -4.11 -3.24 -12.95
C GLN A 8 -5.45 -2.86 -12.29
N GLY A 9 -5.42 -1.93 -11.34
CA GLY A 9 -6.59 -1.50 -10.57
C GLY A 9 -7.07 -2.47 -9.49
N ASP A 10 -6.53 -3.69 -9.41
CA ASP A 10 -6.88 -4.67 -8.38
C ASP A 10 -5.91 -4.54 -7.19
N ILE A 11 -6.24 -3.65 -6.25
CA ILE A 11 -5.39 -3.34 -5.09
C ILE A 11 -5.05 -4.60 -4.28
N GLN A 12 -6.02 -5.49 -4.05
CA GLN A 12 -5.79 -6.70 -3.27
C GLN A 12 -4.81 -7.62 -3.99
N ASN A 13 -4.98 -7.83 -5.30
CA ASN A 13 -4.05 -8.65 -6.05
C ASN A 13 -2.63 -8.07 -6.10
N ILE A 14 -2.49 -6.74 -6.15
CA ILE A 14 -1.18 -6.07 -6.05
C ILE A 14 -0.52 -6.38 -4.70
N ILE A 15 -1.25 -6.26 -3.59
CA ILE A 15 -0.78 -6.59 -2.24
C ILE A 15 -0.34 -8.06 -2.16
N ASP A 16 -1.16 -8.97 -2.68
CA ASP A 16 -0.88 -10.42 -2.66
C ASP A 16 0.40 -10.77 -3.43
N ILE A 17 0.63 -10.14 -4.59
CA ILE A 17 1.85 -10.32 -5.39
C ILE A 17 3.09 -9.80 -4.65
N ILE A 18 2.99 -8.68 -3.93
CA ILE A 18 4.10 -8.15 -3.12
C ILE A 18 4.40 -9.10 -1.95
N ASP A 19 3.37 -9.59 -1.24
CA ASP A 19 3.55 -10.54 -0.14
C ASP A 19 4.16 -11.85 -0.63
N GLN A 20 3.67 -12.41 -1.74
CA GLN A 20 4.23 -13.62 -2.33
C GLN A 20 5.71 -13.45 -2.68
N TYR A 21 6.09 -12.30 -3.26
CA TYR A 21 7.49 -12.01 -3.56
C TYR A 21 8.33 -11.90 -2.28
N GLY A 22 7.80 -11.22 -1.26
CA GLY A 22 8.38 -11.08 0.08
C GLY A 22 8.69 -12.42 0.76
N TRP A 23 7.77 -13.38 0.61
CA TRP A 23 7.89 -14.72 1.20
C TRP A 23 8.77 -15.68 0.41
N THR A 24 8.76 -15.60 -0.94
CA THR A 24 9.32 -16.67 -1.78
C THR A 24 10.59 -16.29 -2.52
N LYS A 25 10.91 -15.01 -2.67
CA LYS A 25 12.03 -14.54 -3.50
C LYS A 25 13.02 -13.68 -2.73
N GLN A 26 12.54 -12.60 -2.12
CA GLN A 26 13.40 -11.66 -1.42
C GLN A 26 12.63 -11.04 -0.26
N TRP A 27 13.27 -11.01 0.91
CA TRP A 27 12.71 -10.33 2.07
C TRP A 27 12.53 -8.84 1.80
N LEU A 28 11.36 -8.32 2.17
CA LEU A 28 10.99 -6.92 2.04
C LEU A 28 10.65 -6.34 3.42
N MET A 29 10.86 -5.03 3.58
CA MET A 29 10.59 -4.31 4.83
C MET A 29 9.11 -3.97 5.04
N ASN A 30 8.21 -4.41 4.15
CA ASN A 30 6.79 -4.14 4.30
C ASN A 30 6.22 -4.78 5.58
N ILE A 31 5.11 -4.23 6.08
CA ILE A 31 4.49 -4.74 7.32
C ILE A 31 4.04 -6.21 7.20
N GLY A 32 3.81 -6.68 5.98
CA GLY A 32 3.39 -8.04 5.66
C GLY A 32 1.93 -8.33 6.00
N ASP A 33 1.44 -9.43 5.43
CA ASP A 33 0.07 -9.94 5.56
C ASP A 33 -0.40 -10.02 7.03
N ARG A 34 0.45 -10.56 7.93
CA ARG A 34 0.11 -10.80 9.34
C ARG A 34 -0.10 -9.52 10.14
N LYS A 35 0.87 -8.61 10.18
CA LYS A 35 0.73 -7.35 10.95
C LYS A 35 -0.26 -6.42 10.28
N GLY A 36 -0.36 -6.42 8.95
CA GLY A 36 -1.33 -5.55 8.33
C GLY A 36 -2.78 -5.95 8.61
N LYS A 37 -3.11 -7.21 8.97
CA LYS A 37 -4.48 -7.54 9.45
C LYS A 37 -4.83 -6.77 10.73
N ILE A 38 -3.84 -6.50 11.58
CA ILE A 38 -4.02 -5.67 12.78
C ILE A 38 -4.23 -4.21 12.39
N LEU A 39 -3.49 -3.72 11.40
CA LEU A 39 -3.67 -2.38 10.83
C LEU A 39 -5.09 -2.22 10.23
N ASP A 40 -5.53 -3.19 9.42
CA ASP A 40 -6.85 -3.22 8.79
C ASP A 40 -7.96 -3.10 9.84
N GLN A 41 -7.88 -3.91 10.90
CA GLN A 41 -8.81 -3.85 12.03
C GLN A 41 -8.80 -2.48 12.73
N ALA A 42 -7.62 -1.87 12.90
CA ALA A 42 -7.51 -0.55 13.50
C ALA A 42 -8.19 0.53 12.64
N ILE A 43 -8.00 0.50 11.31
CA ILE A 43 -8.65 1.41 10.36
C ILE A 43 -10.17 1.24 10.39
N GLN A 44 -10.66 0.01 10.29
CA GLN A 44 -12.10 -0.30 10.30
C GLN A 44 -12.78 0.15 11.60
N LYS A 45 -12.10 -0.02 12.74
CA LYS A 45 -12.62 0.38 14.05
C LYS A 45 -12.62 1.89 14.25
N ARG A 46 -11.60 2.60 13.74
CA ARG A 46 -11.42 4.04 13.98
C ARG A 46 -12.13 4.92 12.96
N LYS A 47 -12.31 4.45 11.71
CA LYS A 47 -12.90 5.23 10.60
C LYS A 47 -12.30 6.64 10.51
N PRO A 48 -10.97 6.75 10.35
CA PRO A 48 -10.30 8.05 10.36
C PRO A 48 -10.74 8.93 9.19
N LYS A 49 -10.75 10.25 9.40
CA LYS A 49 -10.97 11.26 8.35
C LYS A 49 -9.66 11.78 7.74
N THR A 50 -8.55 11.53 8.42
CA THR A 50 -7.21 11.94 8.00
C THR A 50 -6.20 10.89 8.47
N ILE A 51 -5.26 10.55 7.60
CA ILE A 51 -4.17 9.61 7.89
C ILE A 51 -2.85 10.23 7.47
N LEU A 52 -1.85 10.06 8.34
CA LEU A 52 -0.45 10.34 8.05
C LEU A 52 0.34 9.05 8.17
N GLU A 53 0.99 8.64 7.09
CA GLU A 53 1.95 7.55 7.04
C GLU A 53 3.37 8.13 6.95
N LEU A 54 4.28 7.61 7.77
CA LEU A 54 5.69 7.97 7.77
C LEU A 54 6.50 6.74 7.34
N GLY A 55 7.06 6.78 6.14
CA GLY A 55 7.70 5.66 5.45
C GLY A 55 6.75 5.01 4.46
N THR A 56 6.72 5.50 3.21
CA THR A 56 5.92 4.93 2.13
C THR A 56 6.54 3.63 1.59
N PHE A 57 7.87 3.57 1.52
CA PHE A 57 8.63 2.51 0.86
C PHE A 57 8.05 2.19 -0.54
N LEU A 58 7.54 0.97 -0.77
CA LEU A 58 6.93 0.54 -2.04
C LEU A 58 5.42 0.84 -2.12
N GLY A 59 4.84 1.53 -1.13
CA GLY A 59 3.41 1.84 -1.08
C GLY A 59 2.50 0.70 -0.61
N TYR A 60 3.06 -0.41 -0.13
CA TYR A 60 2.30 -1.61 0.30
C TYR A 60 1.28 -1.29 1.40
N SER A 61 1.69 -0.60 2.47
CA SER A 61 0.79 -0.23 3.57
C SER A 61 -0.19 0.86 3.15
N SER A 62 0.24 1.80 2.31
CA SER A 62 -0.64 2.82 1.73
C SER A 62 -1.80 2.19 0.97
N LEU A 63 -1.52 1.21 0.10
CA LEU A 63 -2.55 0.46 -0.63
C LEU A 63 -3.52 -0.27 0.31
N ARG A 64 -2.99 -0.95 1.35
CA ARG A 64 -3.83 -1.63 2.35
C ARG A 64 -4.76 -0.65 3.05
N ILE A 65 -4.25 0.50 3.47
CA ILE A 65 -5.04 1.50 4.18
C ILE A 65 -6.10 2.10 3.24
N ILE A 66 -5.69 2.60 2.06
CA ILE A 66 -6.58 3.25 1.08
C ILE A 66 -7.72 2.33 0.65
N SER A 67 -7.47 1.04 0.44
CA SER A 67 -8.51 0.07 0.03
C SER A 67 -9.70 -0.03 0.99
N GLN A 68 -9.54 0.43 2.24
CA GLN A 68 -10.56 0.36 3.30
C GLN A 68 -11.20 1.72 3.60
N LEU A 69 -10.77 2.78 2.93
CA LEU A 69 -11.24 4.14 3.17
C LEU A 69 -12.21 4.59 2.09
N PRO A 70 -13.22 5.41 2.45
CA PRO A 70 -13.96 6.18 1.46
C PRO A 70 -13.06 7.22 0.76
N ASP A 71 -13.46 7.66 -0.43
CA ASP A 71 -12.68 8.60 -1.26
C ASP A 71 -12.55 10.01 -0.66
N ASN A 72 -13.31 10.35 0.38
CA ASN A 72 -13.26 11.67 1.03
C ASN A 72 -12.29 11.75 2.21
N VAL A 73 -11.49 10.71 2.45
CA VAL A 73 -10.48 10.69 3.51
C VAL A 73 -9.17 11.26 2.99
N LEU A 74 -8.59 12.22 3.72
CA LEU A 74 -7.27 12.75 3.38
C LEU A 74 -6.18 11.76 3.79
N PHE A 75 -5.47 11.17 2.84
CA PHE A 75 -4.33 10.30 3.07
C PHE A 75 -3.02 10.98 2.66
N ILE A 76 -2.09 11.13 3.60
CA ILE A 76 -0.77 11.71 3.35
C ILE A 76 0.27 10.65 3.70
N THR A 77 1.20 10.36 2.79
CA THR A 77 2.36 9.50 3.04
C THR A 77 3.65 10.22 2.72
N ILE A 78 4.68 10.00 3.52
CA ILE A 78 5.98 10.68 3.41
C ILE A 78 7.07 9.63 3.33
N GLU A 79 7.95 9.79 2.34
CA GLU A 79 9.13 8.94 2.15
C GLU A 79 10.35 9.84 1.90
N ALA A 80 11.47 9.47 2.52
CA ALA A 80 12.73 10.20 2.42
C ALA A 80 13.56 9.73 1.22
N ASP A 81 13.49 8.44 0.89
CA ASP A 81 14.22 7.87 -0.24
C ASP A 81 13.51 8.14 -1.58
N LEU A 82 14.16 8.89 -2.45
CA LEU A 82 13.59 9.29 -3.75
C LEU A 82 13.33 8.10 -4.68
N GLN A 83 14.12 7.02 -4.59
CA GLN A 83 13.86 5.82 -5.41
C GLN A 83 12.58 5.13 -4.97
N SER A 84 12.37 4.98 -3.67
CA SER A 84 11.14 4.45 -3.09
C SER A 84 9.92 5.30 -3.45
N VAL A 85 10.04 6.63 -3.41
CA VAL A 85 8.98 7.55 -3.87
C VAL A 85 8.57 7.25 -5.32
N GLU A 86 9.55 7.10 -6.21
CA GLU A 86 9.26 6.85 -7.63
C GLU A 86 8.59 5.49 -7.84
N ILE A 87 9.06 4.45 -7.14
CA ILE A 87 8.45 3.12 -7.22
C ILE A 87 7.03 3.13 -6.66
N ALA A 88 6.80 3.79 -5.52
CA ALA A 88 5.47 3.92 -4.92
C ALA A 88 4.51 4.66 -5.86
N ARG A 89 4.95 5.73 -6.54
CA ARG A 89 4.13 6.45 -7.54
C ARG A 89 3.68 5.55 -8.68
N ILE A 90 4.60 4.77 -9.25
CA ILE A 90 4.29 3.81 -10.31
C ILE A 90 3.27 2.77 -9.82
N ILE A 91 3.44 2.28 -8.59
CA ILE A 91 2.50 1.32 -7.99
C ILE A 91 1.13 1.96 -7.74
N PHE A 92 1.07 3.20 -7.28
CA PHE A 92 -0.18 3.93 -7.05
C PHE A 92 -0.93 4.22 -8.35
N GLU A 93 -0.21 4.59 -9.41
CA GLU A 93 -0.79 4.77 -10.74
C GLU A 93 -1.33 3.43 -11.27
N TYR A 94 -0.56 2.36 -11.14
CA TYR A 94 -1.00 1.02 -11.55
C TYR A 94 -2.21 0.51 -10.73
N ALA A 95 -2.29 0.90 -9.46
CA ALA A 95 -3.43 0.60 -8.59
C ALA A 95 -4.64 1.53 -8.82
N GLY A 96 -4.48 2.63 -9.56
CA GLY A 96 -5.54 3.60 -9.82
C GLY A 96 -5.89 4.49 -8.62
N VAL A 97 -4.94 4.74 -7.71
CA VAL A 97 -5.18 5.47 -6.46
C VAL A 97 -4.47 6.83 -6.37
N THR A 98 -3.94 7.36 -7.47
CA THR A 98 -3.16 8.62 -7.45
C THR A 98 -3.95 9.84 -6.98
N ASN A 99 -5.29 9.79 -7.06
CA ASN A 99 -6.19 10.87 -6.64
C ASN A 99 -6.89 10.58 -5.29
N ARG A 100 -6.38 9.62 -4.52
CA ARG A 100 -6.93 9.15 -3.24
C ARG A 100 -6.21 9.71 -2.03
#